data_AF-A0A1J5JPS1-F1
#
_entry.id   AF-A0A1J5JPS1-F1
#
_cell.length_a   1.000
_cell.length_b   1.000
_cell.length_c   1.000
_cell.angle_alpha   90.00
_cell.angle_beta   90.00
_cell.angle_gamma   90.00
#
_symmetry.space_group_name_H-M   'P 1'
#
loop_
_entity.id
_entity.type
_entity.pdbx_description
1 polymer ?
#
loop_
_entity_poly.entity_id
_entity_poly.type
_entity_poly.pdbx_seq_one_letter_code
_entity_poly.pdbx_strand_id
1 'polypeptide(L)' 'MSTVHEVIAAAHVGLPCLGLSAITNAATGGPEQQPDSIEAVLANAAIAGARIAALLADLLVRL' A
#
# COMPACT_ATOMS: atom_id res chain seq x y z
N MET A 1 7.61 4.34 0.69
CA MET A 1 8.93 3.67 0.47
C MET A 1 9.19 2.76 1.67
N SER A 2 8.63 1.55 1.65
CA SER A 2 8.59 0.60 2.78
C SER A 2 8.41 -0.82 2.23
N THR A 3 8.07 -1.80 3.07
CA THR A 3 7.50 -3.11 2.70
C THR A 3 8.52 -4.15 2.23
N VAL A 4 9.50 -3.77 1.38
CA VAL A 4 10.43 -4.73 0.78
C VAL A 4 11.29 -5.46 1.83
N HIS A 5 11.85 -4.73 2.78
CA HIS A 5 12.76 -5.31 3.78
C HIS A 5 12.03 -6.25 4.73
N GLU A 6 10.80 -5.89 5.11
CA GLU A 6 9.91 -6.68 5.95
C GLU A 6 9.51 -7.99 5.26
N VAL A 7 9.19 -7.95 3.97
CA VAL A 7 8.85 -9.14 3.18
C VAL A 7 10.06 -10.07 2.99
N ILE A 8 11.26 -9.52 2.77
CA ILE A 8 12.49 -10.33 2.70
C ILE A 8 12.72 -11.07 4.02
N ALA A 9 12.57 -10.38 5.16
CA ALA A 9 12.74 -10.98 6.48
C ALA A 9 11.70 -12.09 6.73
N ALA A 10 10.44 -11.87 6.38
CA ALA A 10 9.38 -12.86 6.51
C ALA A 10 9.61 -14.09 5.62
N ALA A 11 10.04 -13.88 4.37
CA ALA A 11 10.38 -14.95 3.45
C ALA A 11 11.58 -15.78 3.94
N HIS A 12 12.58 -15.14 4.54
CA HIS A 12 13.76 -15.82 5.09
C HIS A 12 13.41 -16.87 6.15
N VAL A 13 12.33 -16.65 6.90
CA VAL A 13 11.84 -17.59 7.94
C VAL A 13 10.63 -18.42 7.48
N GLY A 14 10.29 -18.40 6.19
CA GLY A 14 9.22 -19.20 5.61
C GLY A 14 7.79 -18.74 5.95
N LEU A 15 7.60 -17.47 6.33
CA LEU A 15 6.27 -16.94 6.61
C LEU A 15 5.51 -16.57 5.32
N PRO A 16 4.24 -17.00 5.16
CA PRO A 16 3.43 -16.57 4.04
C PRO A 16 3.14 -15.06 4.15
N CYS A 17 3.25 -14.35 3.03
CA CYS A 17 3.07 -12.90 2.97
C CYS A 17 1.94 -12.53 1.99
N LEU A 18 1.08 -11.59 2.41
CA LEU A 18 0.13 -10.89 1.55
C LEU A 18 0.47 -9.39 1.57
N GLY A 19 0.64 -8.79 0.39
CA GLY A 19 0.93 -7.36 0.24
C GLY A 19 -0.18 -6.63 -0.49
N LEU A 20 -0.54 -5.44 0.01
CA LEU A 20 -1.49 -4.52 -0.63
C LEU A 20 -0.89 -3.12 -0.66
N SER A 21 -1.02 -2.43 -1.79
CA SER A 21 -0.54 -1.06 -1.96
C SER A 21 -1.69 -0.14 -2.33
N ALA A 22 -1.85 0.95 -1.59
CA ALA A 22 -2.69 2.06 -2.02
C ALA A 22 -1.91 2.90 -3.03
N ILE A 23 -2.49 3.12 -4.21
CA ILE A 23 -1.94 4.08 -5.18
C ILE A 23 -2.37 5.47 -4.73
N THR A 24 -1.44 6.21 -4.13
CA THR A 24 -1.71 7.49 -3.48
C THR A 24 -1.44 8.71 -4.37
N ASN A 25 -0.77 8.49 -5.50
CA ASN A 25 -0.46 9.50 -6.50
C ASN A 25 -0.16 8.79 -7.84
N ALA A 26 -0.24 9.52 -8.94
CA ALA A 26 -0.13 8.93 -10.27
C ALA A 26 1.31 8.63 -10.71
N ALA A 27 2.28 9.45 -10.26
CA ALA A 27 3.71 9.32 -10.58
C ALA A 27 4.00 8.96 -12.06
N THR A 28 3.27 9.58 -12.99
CA THR A 28 3.35 9.31 -14.43
C THR A 28 4.71 9.63 -15.05
N GLY A 29 5.52 10.46 -14.40
CA GLY A 29 6.86 10.84 -14.84
C GLY A 29 6.90 11.70 -16.11
N GLY A 30 5.73 12.16 -16.58
CA GLY A 30 5.61 12.97 -17.79
C GLY A 30 6.10 14.42 -17.61
N PRO A 31 6.34 15.15 -18.71
CA PRO A 31 6.83 16.53 -18.66
C PRO A 31 5.85 17.50 -17.95
N GLU A 32 4.55 17.20 -17.99
CA GLU A 32 3.51 17.99 -17.33
C GLU A 32 3.24 17.55 -15.87
N GLN A 33 3.99 16.58 -15.35
CA GLN A 33 3.78 16.11 -13.98
C GLN A 33 4.18 17.20 -12.98
N GLN A 34 3.22 17.60 -12.15
CA GLN A 34 3.50 18.43 -10.98
C GLN A 34 4.15 17.61 -9.87
N PRO A 35 4.95 18.24 -8.99
CA PRO A 35 5.49 17.57 -7.82
C PRO A 35 4.38 16.96 -6.95
N ASP A 36 4.62 15.74 -6.44
CA ASP A 36 3.72 15.11 -5.49
C ASP A 36 3.73 15.86 -4.14
N SER A 37 2.57 15.96 -3.50
CA SER A 37 2.44 16.51 -2.16
C SER A 37 2.05 15.44 -1.13
N ILE A 38 2.53 15.61 0.10
CA ILE A 38 2.20 14.68 1.18
C ILE A 38 0.71 14.74 1.53
N GLU A 39 0.08 15.90 1.39
CA GLU A 39 -1.35 16.10 1.63
C GLU A 39 -2.19 15.26 0.66
N ALA A 40 -1.83 15.25 -0.63
CA ALA A 40 -2.52 14.43 -1.63
C ALA A 40 -2.32 12.94 -1.36
N VAL A 41 -1.11 12.55 -0.96
CA VAL A 41 -0.81 11.16 -0.59
C VAL A 41 -1.67 10.70 0.58
N LEU A 42 -1.76 11.50 1.64
CA LEU A 42 -2.56 11.18 2.83
C LEU A 42 -4.06 11.15 2.52
N ALA A 43 -4.56 12.08 1.71
CA ALA A 43 -5.97 12.10 1.30
C ALA A 43 -6.36 10.83 0.53
N ASN A 44 -5.55 10.42 -0.45
CA ASN A 44 -5.80 9.20 -1.21
C ASN A 44 -5.60 7.93 -0.36
N ALA A 45 -4.63 7.93 0.55
CA ALA A 45 -4.41 6.83 1.48
C ALA A 45 -5.60 6.63 2.43
N ALA A 46 -6.25 7.70 2.90
CA ALA A 46 -7.45 7.60 3.74
C ALA A 46 -8.61 6.91 3.01
N ILE A 47 -8.82 7.25 1.73
CA ILE A 47 -9.87 6.65 0.89
C ILE A 47 -9.59 5.16 0.65
N ALA A 48 -8.38 4.83 0.20
CA ALA A 48 -8.00 3.45 -0.10
C ALA A 48 -7.90 2.59 1.18
N GLY A 49 -7.39 3.17 2.26
CA GLY A 49 -7.20 2.53 3.55
C GLY A 49 -8.51 2.01 4.16
N ALA A 50 -9.61 2.76 4.04
CA ALA A 50 -10.92 2.31 4.49
C ALA A 50 -11.37 1.02 3.77
N ARG A 51 -11.11 0.92 2.46
CA ARG A 51 -11.45 -0.27 1.66
C ARG A 51 -10.53 -1.44 1.97
N ILE A 52 -9.23 -1.18 2.08
CA ILE A 52 -8.24 -2.19 2.46
C ILE A 52 -8.58 -2.77 3.84
N ALA A 53 -8.92 -1.94 4.82
CA ALA A 53 -9.33 -2.40 6.14
C ALA A 53 -10.56 -3.32 6.10
N ALA A 54 -11.57 -2.97 5.30
CA ALA A 54 -12.76 -3.81 5.12
C ALA A 54 -12.42 -5.17 4.47
N LEU A 55 -11.54 -5.18 3.45
CA LEU A 55 -11.09 -6.41 2.82
C LEU A 55 -10.30 -7.30 3.79
N LEU A 56 -9.41 -6.71 4.58
CA LEU A 56 -8.63 -7.45 5.57
C LEU A 56 -9.53 -8.00 6.69
N ALA A 57 -10.55 -7.25 7.12
CA ALA A 57 -11.50 -7.72 8.14
C ALA A 57 -12.27 -8.97 7.68
N ASP A 58 -12.67 -9.04 6.40
CA ASP A 58 -13.32 -10.24 5.84
C ASP A 58 -12.33 -11.38 5.58
N LEU A 59 -11.14 -11.07 5.06
CA LEU A 59 -10.14 -12.09 4.70
C LEU A 59 -9.56 -12.80 5.93
N LEU A 60 -9.22 -12.06 6.99
CA LEU A 60 -8.55 -12.61 8.17
C LEU A 60 -9.44 -13.59 8.96
N VAL A 61 -10.76 -13.48 8.86
CA VAL A 61 -11.69 -14.44 9.52
C VAL A 61 -11.81 -15.76 8.73
N ARG A 62 -11.34 -15.78 7.47
CA ARG A 62 -11.42 -16.94 6.56
C ARG A 62 -10.10 -17.70 6.43
N LEU A 63 -9.01 -17.15 6.99
CA LEU A 63 -7.68 -17.76 7.03
C LEU A 63 -7.48 -18.52 8.34
#